data_AF-A0A7N2LE67-F1
#
_entry.id   AF-A0A7N2LE67-F1
#
_cell.length_a   1.000
_cell.length_b   1.000
_cell.length_c   1.000
_cell.angle_alpha   90.00
_cell.angle_beta   90.00
_cell.angle_gamma   90.00
#
_symmetry.space_group_name_H-M   'P 1'
#
loop_
_entity.id
_entity.type
_entity.pdbx_description
1 polymer ?
#
loop_
_entity_poly.entity_id
_entity_poly.type
_entity_poly.pdbx_seq_one_letter_code
_entity_poly.pdbx_strand_id
1 'polypeptide(L)'
;MFTGKRPIDNIFQDGLNLHDFVKAALPRQVIYITDPLLLSWKSEEGEATMIDITCNEGQNGSPIIQNCLIAILGIGVACSVELPSERMNIGAVIIGLRSIQQKLLELMYIDKGFKAQVDNDDDYYEGGHHDFPSL
;
A
#
# COMPACT_ATOMS: atom_id res chain seq x y z
N MET A 1 -5.14 11.89 0.78
CA MET A 1 -3.76 12.43 0.62
C MET A 1 -2.81 11.45 1.28
N PHE A 2 -1.59 11.23 0.79
CA PHE A 2 -0.72 10.16 1.30
C PHE A 2 -0.35 10.28 2.78
N THR A 3 -0.21 11.48 3.31
CA THR A 3 0.27 11.69 4.69
C THR A 3 -0.82 12.06 5.69
N GLY A 4 -2.05 12.29 5.22
CA GLY A 4 -3.15 12.82 6.04
C GLY A 4 -2.90 14.25 6.57
N LYS A 5 -1.75 14.87 6.26
CA LYS A 5 -1.39 16.22 6.71
C LYS A 5 -1.91 17.28 5.75
N ARG A 6 -2.40 18.39 6.28
CA ARG A 6 -2.82 19.56 5.48
C ARG A 6 -1.74 20.62 5.53
N PRO A 7 -1.53 21.40 4.45
CA PRO A 7 -0.53 22.48 4.44
C PRO A 7 -0.69 23.52 5.56
N ILE A 8 -1.89 23.64 6.14
CA ILE A 8 -2.23 24.55 7.24
C ILE A 8 -2.03 23.95 8.63
N ASP A 9 -1.62 22.69 8.73
CA ASP A 9 -1.40 22.05 10.03
C ASP A 9 -0.22 22.72 10.76
N ASN A 10 -0.31 22.80 12.08
CA ASN A 10 0.65 23.50 12.95
C ASN A 10 2.09 22.94 12.91
N ILE A 11 2.30 21.77 12.30
CA ILE A 11 3.64 21.18 12.10
C ILE A 11 4.45 21.90 11.01
N PHE A 12 3.78 22.70 10.17
CA PHE A 12 4.38 23.42 9.04
C PHE A 12 4.64 24.90 9.37
N GLN A 13 5.13 25.16 10.58
CA GLN A 13 5.57 26.50 11.00
C GLN A 13 7.04 26.71 10.66
N ASP A 14 7.53 27.95 10.81
CA ASP A 14 8.95 28.30 10.64
C ASP A 14 9.54 27.99 9.25
N GLY A 15 8.70 28.08 8.21
CA GLY A 15 9.10 27.85 6.82
C GLY A 15 9.15 26.38 6.41
N LEU A 16 8.86 25.45 7.32
CA LEU A 16 8.67 24.04 6.98
C LEU A 16 7.37 23.88 6.18
N ASN A 17 7.42 23.08 5.13
CA ASN A 17 6.24 22.76 4.33
C ASN A 17 6.14 21.24 4.10
N LEU A 18 5.10 20.85 3.36
CA LEU A 18 4.85 19.43 3.09
C LEU A 18 5.97 18.77 2.27
N HIS A 19 6.62 19.49 1.35
CA HIS A 19 7.77 18.97 0.58
C HIS A 19 8.91 18.60 1.53
N ASP A 20 9.30 19.51 2.42
CA ASP A 20 10.41 19.27 3.36
C ASP A 20 10.11 18.12 4.32
N PHE A 21 8.88 18.07 4.82
CA PHE A 21 8.41 17.00 5.69
C PHE A 21 8.47 15.63 5.03
N VAL A 22 7.98 15.50 3.80
CA VAL A 22 8.03 14.22 3.07
C VAL A 22 9.47 13.87 2.69
N LYS A 23 10.26 14.85 2.26
CA LYS A 23 11.67 14.66 1.87
C LYS A 23 12.52 14.16 3.03
N ALA A 24 12.31 14.69 4.24
CA ALA A 24 13.04 14.26 5.44
C ALA A 24 12.69 12.81 5.88
N ALA A 25 11.48 12.35 5.57
CA ALA A 25 11.04 11.01 5.93
C ALA A 25 11.50 9.91 4.96
N LEU A 26 11.84 10.27 3.72
CA LEU A 26 12.20 9.27 2.70
C LEU A 26 13.64 8.76 2.86
N PRO A 27 13.91 7.48 2.52
CA PRO A 27 12.93 6.40 2.30
C PRO A 27 12.50 5.70 3.60
N ARG A 28 13.21 5.93 4.72
CA ARG A 28 13.17 5.06 5.91
C ARG A 28 11.93 5.23 6.77
N GLN A 29 11.36 6.43 6.83
CA GLN A 29 10.28 6.79 7.75
C GLN A 29 8.93 6.93 7.04
N VAL A 30 8.80 6.39 5.82
CA VAL A 30 7.62 6.55 4.97
C VAL A 30 6.33 6.08 5.68
N ILE A 31 6.41 5.01 6.45
CA ILE A 31 5.27 4.43 7.16
C ILE A 31 4.74 5.38 8.23
N TYR A 32 5.64 6.03 8.97
CA TYR A 32 5.27 6.94 10.06
C TYR A 32 4.61 8.24 9.59
N ILE A 33 4.90 8.65 8.36
CA ILE A 33 4.30 9.84 7.77
C ILE A 33 3.07 9.54 6.92
N THR A 34 2.76 8.26 6.66
CA THR A 34 1.63 7.86 5.83
C THR A 34 0.34 7.91 6.63
N ASP A 35 -0.75 8.34 5.99
CA ASP A 35 -2.09 8.36 6.56
C ASP A 35 -2.50 6.93 6.96
N PRO A 36 -2.81 6.67 8.25
CA PRO A 36 -3.25 5.37 8.70
C PRO A 36 -4.48 4.83 7.94
N LEU A 37 -5.33 5.72 7.41
CA LEU A 37 -6.48 5.32 6.59
C LEU A 37 -6.08 4.69 5.26
N LEU A 38 -4.89 5.00 4.73
CA LEU A 38 -4.35 4.34 3.54
C LEU A 38 -3.72 2.98 3.85
N LEU A 39 -3.34 2.76 5.11
CA LEU A 39 -2.81 1.48 5.59
C LEU A 39 -3.93 0.52 5.99
N SER A 40 -5.08 1.05 6.41
CA SER A 40 -6.26 0.29 6.82
C SER A 40 -7.30 0.22 5.68
N TRP A 41 -7.10 -0.65 4.69
CA TRP A 41 -8.19 -1.01 3.77
C TRP A 41 -9.23 -1.88 4.52
N LYS A 42 -10.52 -1.58 4.36
CA LYS A 42 -11.61 -2.43 4.85
C LYS A 42 -12.21 -3.15 3.65
N SER A 43 -12.31 -4.48 3.69
CA SER A 43 -13.12 -5.18 2.69
C SER A 43 -14.60 -4.85 2.92
N GLU A 44 -15.39 -4.93 1.85
CA GLU A 44 -16.83 -4.67 1.86
C GLU A 44 -17.61 -5.68 2.73
N GLU A 45 -16.94 -6.76 3.17
CA GLU A 45 -17.47 -7.88 3.94
C GLU A 45 -17.35 -7.67 5.47
N GLY A 46 -16.90 -6.50 5.93
CA GLY A 46 -16.85 -6.15 7.35
C GLY A 46 -15.66 -6.71 8.12
N GLU A 47 -14.85 -7.58 7.51
CA GLU A 47 -13.52 -7.92 8.00
C GLU A 47 -12.51 -6.88 7.54
N ALA A 48 -11.89 -6.19 8.50
CA ALA A 48 -10.75 -5.34 8.22
C ALA A 48 -9.57 -6.25 7.82
N THR A 49 -9.47 -6.57 6.53
CA THR A 49 -8.22 -7.08 5.96
C THR A 49 -7.22 -5.92 5.99
N MET A 50 -6.54 -5.73 7.13
CA MET A 50 -5.34 -4.92 7.15
C MET A 50 -4.46 -5.51 6.05
N ILE A 51 -4.20 -4.73 5.00
CA ILE A 51 -3.05 -5.03 4.17
C ILE A 51 -1.90 -4.88 5.15
N ASP A 52 -1.33 -6.01 5.57
CA ASP A 52 -0.33 -6.01 6.64
C ASP A 52 0.89 -5.26 6.11
N ILE A 53 0.92 -3.97 6.41
CA ILE A 53 2.04 -3.05 6.23
C ILE A 53 2.69 -2.86 7.61
N THR A 54 2.18 -3.53 8.66
CA THR A 54 2.59 -3.36 10.04
C THR A 54 4.02 -3.81 10.20
N CYS A 55 4.88 -2.88 10.61
CA CYS A 55 6.23 -3.17 11.05
C CYS A 55 6.14 -3.75 12.48
N ASN A 56 5.66 -4.98 12.63
CA ASN A 56 6.02 -5.72 13.83
C ASN A 56 7.48 -6.13 13.64
N GLU A 57 8.35 -5.96 14.63
CA GLU A 57 9.79 -6.33 14.59
C GLU A 57 10.07 -7.81 14.25
N GLY A 58 9.05 -8.61 13.93
CA GLY A 58 9.16 -9.97 13.40
C GLY A 58 8.21 -10.33 12.24
N GLN A 59 7.44 -9.40 11.67
CA GLN A 59 6.60 -9.66 10.49
C GLN A 59 6.81 -8.58 9.42
N ASN A 60 7.35 -9.03 8.28
CA ASN A 60 7.51 -8.23 7.07
C ASN A 60 6.14 -7.79 6.57
N GLY A 61 5.72 -6.56 6.87
CA GLY A 61 4.70 -5.91 6.07
C GLY A 61 5.06 -5.99 4.58
N SER A 62 4.09 -6.05 3.66
CA SER A 62 4.36 -6.31 2.24
C SER A 62 5.41 -5.31 1.71
N PRO A 63 6.66 -5.75 1.44
CA PRO A 63 7.76 -4.84 1.12
C PRO A 63 7.48 -4.02 -0.13
N ILE A 64 6.56 -4.49 -0.97
CA ILE A 64 6.21 -3.88 -2.25
C ILE A 64 5.34 -2.64 -2.06
N ILE A 65 4.39 -2.62 -1.11
CA ILE A 65 3.56 -1.43 -0.87
C ILE A 65 4.39 -0.30 -0.28
N GLN A 66 5.26 -0.62 0.68
CA GLN A 66 6.21 0.35 1.21
C GLN A 66 7.10 0.91 0.09
N ASN A 67 7.63 0.05 -0.80
CA ASN A 67 8.41 0.48 -1.96
C ASN A 67 7.60 1.36 -2.92
N CYS A 68 6.31 1.07 -3.13
CA CYS A 68 5.43 1.90 -3.93
C CYS A 68 5.21 3.27 -3.28
N LEU A 69 4.96 3.33 -1.97
CA LEU A 69 4.83 4.60 -1.23
C LEU A 69 6.11 5.43 -1.33
N ILE A 70 7.28 4.81 -1.13
CA ILE A 70 8.59 5.46 -1.30
C ILE A 70 8.71 6.05 -2.70
N ALA A 71 8.37 5.28 -3.74
CA ALA A 71 8.48 5.73 -5.13
C ALA A 71 7.50 6.87 -5.44
N ILE A 72 6.23 6.77 -5.04
CA ILE A 72 5.21 7.81 -5.29
C ILE A 72 5.60 9.11 -4.59
N LEU A 73 5.98 9.03 -3.31
CA LEU A 73 6.37 10.21 -2.54
C LEU A 73 7.68 10.81 -3.06
N GLY A 74 8.63 9.99 -3.52
CA GLY A 74 9.83 10.45 -4.19
C GLY A 74 9.53 11.25 -5.48
N ILE A 75 8.61 10.76 -6.31
CA ILE A 75 8.11 11.51 -7.48
C ILE A 75 7.44 12.82 -7.02
N GLY A 76 6.60 12.76 -5.98
CA GLY A 76 5.93 13.94 -5.42
C GLY A 76 6.91 15.02 -4.96
N VAL A 77 7.99 14.64 -4.27
CA VAL A 77 9.08 15.54 -3.85
C VAL A 77 9.77 16.12 -5.09
N ALA A 78 10.14 15.31 -6.07
CA ALA A 78 10.79 15.78 -7.30
C ALA A 78 9.91 16.73 -8.14
N CYS A 79 8.58 16.59 -8.07
CA CYS A 79 7.64 17.49 -8.72
C CYS A 79 7.39 18.80 -7.97
N SER A 80 7.67 18.84 -6.67
CA SER A 80 7.35 19.97 -5.77
C SER A 80 8.56 20.82 -5.38
N VAL A 81 9.70 20.62 -6.06
CA VAL A 81 10.85 21.51 -5.94
C VAL A 81 10.45 22.96 -6.28
N GLU A 82 10.92 23.93 -5.51
CA GLU A 82 10.53 25.33 -5.65
C GLU A 82 10.79 25.85 -7.06
N LEU A 83 12.01 25.63 -7.56
CA LEU A 83 12.45 26.05 -8.89
C LEU A 83 11.79 25.20 -9.99
N PRO A 84 10.99 25.80 -10.89
CA PRO A 84 10.31 25.04 -11.96
C PRO A 84 11.26 24.29 -12.89
N SER A 85 12.47 24.82 -13.12
CA SER A 85 13.49 24.21 -13.97
C SER A 85 14.12 22.95 -13.37
N GLU A 86 14.01 22.76 -12.06
CA GLU A 86 14.56 21.60 -11.34
C GLU A 86 13.51 20.52 -11.09
N ARG A 87 12.23 20.81 -11.37
CA ARG A 87 11.16 19.83 -11.22
C ARG A 87 11.32 18.71 -12.22
N MET A 88 10.96 17.50 -11.79
CA MET A 88 10.94 16.33 -12.67
C MET A 88 10.07 16.59 -13.90
N ASN A 89 10.60 16.23 -15.08
CA ASN A 89 9.88 16.36 -16.34
C ASN A 89 8.59 15.51 -16.31
N ILE A 90 7.47 16.06 -16.78
CA ILE A 90 6.17 15.39 -16.77
C ILE A 90 6.18 14.03 -17.50
N GLY A 91 6.98 13.87 -18.56
CA GLY A 91 7.16 12.60 -19.24
C GLY A 91 7.78 11.54 -18.33
N ALA A 92 8.80 11.91 -17.55
CA ALA A 92 9.42 11.03 -16.56
C ALA A 92 8.45 10.71 -15.42
N VAL A 93 7.64 11.67 -14.98
CA VAL A 93 6.58 11.47 -13.98
C VAL A 93 5.58 10.42 -14.47
N ILE A 94 5.08 10.54 -15.70
CA ILE A 94 4.12 9.58 -16.29
C ILE A 94 4.72 8.17 -16.36
N ILE A 95 5.97 8.06 -16.80
CA ILE A 95 6.68 6.77 -16.88
C ILE A 95 6.81 6.15 -15.48
N GLY A 96 7.24 6.92 -14.49
CA GLY A 96 7.38 6.46 -13.12
C GLY A 96 6.05 5.99 -12.51
N LEU A 97 4.99 6.80 -12.64
CA LEU A 97 3.67 6.46 -12.12
C LEU A 97 3.09 5.20 -12.79
N ARG A 98 3.26 5.03 -14.11
CA ARG A 98 2.84 3.81 -14.81
C ARG A 98 3.58 2.57 -14.32
N SER A 99 4.89 2.67 -14.08
CA SER A 99 5.67 1.55 -13.53
C SER A 99 5.18 1.15 -12.14
N ILE A 100 4.84 2.12 -11.29
CA ILE A 100 4.28 1.86 -9.96
C ILE A 100 2.90 1.21 -10.07
N GLN A 101 2.05 1.71 -10.97
CA GLN A 101 0.72 1.13 -11.21
C GLN A 101 0.81 -0.34 -11.66
N GLN A 102 1.71 -0.67 -12.58
CA GLN A 102 1.93 -2.04 -13.04
C GLN A 102 2.32 -2.97 -11.89
N LYS A 103 3.27 -2.55 -11.05
CA LYS A 103 3.69 -3.33 -9.87
C LYS A 103 2.55 -3.55 -8.87
N LEU A 104 1.70 -2.56 -8.65
CA LEU A 104 0.54 -2.68 -7.77
C LEU A 104 -0.52 -3.62 -8.36
N LEU A 105 -0.75 -3.57 -9.68
CA LEU A 105 -1.69 -4.47 -10.34
C LEU A 105 -1.21 -5.92 -10.32
N GLU A 106 0.07 -6.17 -10.59
CA GLU A 106 0.68 -7.50 -10.50
C GLU A 106 0.43 -8.16 -9.13
N LEU A 107 0.49 -7.39 -8.04
CA LEU A 107 0.14 -7.87 -6.70
C LEU A 107 -1.33 -8.27 -6.56
N MET A 108 -2.26 -7.45 -7.08
CA MET A 108 -3.69 -7.75 -6.97
C MET A 108 -4.09 -8.99 -7.77
N TYR A 109 -3.40 -9.27 -8.88
CA TYR A 109 -3.64 -10.50 -9.65
C TYR A 109 -3.09 -11.75 -8.97
N ILE A 110 -1.94 -11.65 -8.29
CA ILE A 110 -1.37 -12.76 -7.51
C ILE A 110 -2.23 -13.07 -6.29
N ASP A 111 -2.71 -12.04 -5.58
CA ASP A 111 -3.59 -12.21 -4.40
C ASP A 111 -4.94 -12.85 -4.76
N LYS A 112 -5.56 -12.43 -5.88
CA LYS A 112 -6.75 -13.10 -6.42
C LYS A 112 -6.50 -14.54 -6.86
N GLY A 113 -5.31 -14.82 -7.42
CA GLY A 113 -4.91 -16.18 -7.79
C GLY A 113 -4.69 -17.08 -6.58
N PHE A 114 -4.18 -16.54 -5.47
CA PHE A 114 -3.99 -17.27 -4.22
C PHE A 114 -5.32 -17.49 -3.48
N LYS A 115 -6.20 -16.48 -3.40
CA LYS A 115 -7.53 -16.62 -2.79
C LYS A 115 -8.41 -17.61 -3.56
N ALA A 116 -8.37 -17.58 -4.89
CA ALA A 116 -9.07 -18.57 -5.72
C ALA A 116 -8.53 -20.01 -5.56
N GLN A 117 -7.28 -20.20 -5.14
CA GLN A 117 -6.73 -21.52 -4.86
C GLN A 117 -7.14 -22.01 -3.45
N VAL A 118 -7.18 -21.12 -2.46
CA VAL A 118 -7.60 -21.42 -1.08
C VAL A 118 -9.08 -21.76 -1.01
N ASP A 119 -9.94 -21.05 -1.75
CA ASP A 119 -11.38 -21.34 -1.80
C ASP A 119 -11.72 -22.67 -2.51
N ASN A 120 -10.75 -23.31 -3.19
CA ASN A 120 -10.95 -24.60 -3.87
C ASN A 120 -10.55 -25.84 -3.04
N ASP A 121 -9.90 -25.67 -1.89
CA ASP A 121 -9.43 -26.80 -1.06
C ASP A 121 -10.38 -27.16 0.12
N ASP A 122 -11.46 -26.40 0.36
CA ASP A 122 -12.39 -26.62 1.48
C ASP A 122 -13.61 -27.52 1.16
N ASP A 123 -13.75 -28.04 -0.07
CA ASP A 123 -14.94 -28.80 -0.50
C ASP A 123 -14.78 -30.34 -0.47
N TYR A 124 -13.76 -30.88 0.21
CA TYR A 124 -13.45 -32.32 0.17
C TYR A 124 -13.49 -33.07 1.51
N TYR A 125 -14.36 -32.72 2.46
CA TYR A 125 -14.69 -33.64 3.58
C TYR A 125 -16.07 -33.34 4.18
N GLU A 126 -17.14 -33.91 3.63
CA GLU A 126 -18.35 -34.26 4.39
C GLU A 126 -19.16 -35.33 3.61
N GLY A 127 -19.46 -36.48 4.23
CA GLY A 127 -20.55 -37.35 3.78
C GLY A 127 -20.26 -38.79 3.35
N GLY A 128 -19.45 -39.56 4.09
CA GLY A 128 -19.52 -41.02 4.04
C GLY A 128 -20.79 -41.56 4.70
N HIS A 129 -21.88 -41.70 3.95
CA HIS A 129 -23.06 -42.46 4.39
C HIS A 129 -22.80 -43.97 4.17
N HIS A 130 -22.36 -44.66 5.22
CA HIS A 130 -22.39 -46.11 5.28
C HIS A 130 -23.79 -46.59 5.69
N ASP A 131 -24.58 -47.04 4.71
CA ASP A 131 -25.76 -47.86 4.98
C ASP A 131 -25.32 -49.29 5.35
N PHE A 132 -25.58 -49.70 6.60
CA PHE A 132 -25.54 -51.10 7.02
C PHE A 132 -26.89 -51.78 6.70
N PRO A 133 -26.90 -53.03 6.20
CA PRO A 133 -28.14 -53.74 5.89
C PRO A 133 -28.77 -54.31 7.17
N SER A 134 -30.08 -54.08 7.32
CA SER A 134 -30.92 -54.66 8.38
C SER A 134 -31.11 -56.18 8.21
N LEU A 135 -31.06 -56.89 9.34
CA LEU A 135 -31.44 -58.31 9.51
C LEU A 135 -32.94 -58.56 9.24
#